data_AF-A0A4U9UPQ5-F1
#
_entry.id   AF-A0A4U9UPQ5-F1
#
_cell.length_a   1.000
_cell.length_b   1.000
_cell.length_c   1.000
_cell.angle_alpha   90.00
_cell.angle_beta   90.00
_cell.angle_gamma   90.00
#
_symmetry.space_group_name_H-M   'P 1'
#
loop_
_entity.id
_entity.type
_entity.pdbx_description
1 polymer ?
#
loop_
_entity_poly.entity_id
_entity_poly.type
_entity_poly.pdbx_seq_one_letter_code
_entity_poly.pdbx_strand_id
1 'polypeptide(L)' 'MIESHLVEGNQNLESGEPLVYGKSVTDACIGWEDTETVLRDLAAAVKARRSR' A
#
# COMPACT_ATOMS: atom_id res chain seq x y z
N MET A 1 6.02 -9.46 -1.27
CA MET A 1 6.42 -8.04 -1.31
C MET A 1 5.18 -7.26 -1.69
N ILE A 2 4.90 -6.14 -1.02
CA ILE A 2 3.70 -5.33 -1.25
C ILE A 2 4.17 -3.89 -1.47
N GLU A 3 3.70 -3.26 -2.53
CA GLU A 3 3.89 -1.82 -2.76
C GLU A 3 2.69 -1.06 -2.18
N SER A 4 2.97 -0.22 -1.19
CA SER A 4 1.96 0.51 -0.43
C SER A 4 2.41 1.95 -0.22
N HIS A 5 1.46 2.86 -0.13
CA HIS A 5 1.70 4.24 0.22
C HIS A 5 0.50 4.79 1.01
N LEU A 6 0.62 5.99 1.57
CA LEU A 6 -0.46 6.62 2.34
C LEU A 6 -1.75 6.79 1.52
N VAL A 7 -1.62 7.23 0.27
CA VAL A 7 -2.71 7.42 -0.69
C VAL A 7 -2.53 6.42 -1.82
N GLU A 8 -3.63 5.74 -2.17
CA GLU A 8 -3.65 4.72 -3.22
C GLU A 8 -3.35 5.27 -4.62
N GLY A 9 -2.98 4.36 -5.54
CA GLY A 9 -2.70 4.66 -6.93
C GLY A 9 -1.32 5.29 -7.14
N ASN A 10 -1.19 6.02 -8.26
CA ASN A 10 0.00 6.81 -8.60
C ASN A 10 -0.36 8.20 -9.16
N GLN A 11 0.65 9.02 -9.38
CA GLN A 11 0.57 10.35 -9.98
C GLN A 11 1.74 10.59 -10.94
N ASN A 12 1.53 11.44 -11.94
CA ASN A 12 2.54 11.74 -12.97
C ASN A 12 3.32 13.03 -12.62
N LEU A 13 4.65 12.92 -12.56
CA LEU A 13 5.57 14.06 -12.35
C LEU A 13 5.51 15.10 -13.47
N GLU A 14 5.22 14.69 -14.70
CA GLU A 14 5.19 15.56 -15.88
C GLU A 14 3.81 16.22 -16.09
N SER A 15 2.83 15.96 -15.20
CA SER A 15 1.48 16.50 -15.35
C SER A 15 1.38 18.02 -15.16
N GLY A 16 2.36 18.64 -14.48
CA GLY A 16 2.30 20.05 -14.08
C GLY A 16 1.34 20.34 -12.91
N GLU A 17 0.61 19.33 -12.43
CA GLU A 17 -0.28 19.44 -11.29
C GLU A 17 0.50 19.36 -9.96
N PRO A 18 0.05 20.06 -8.89
CA PRO A 18 0.63 19.90 -7.56
C PRO A 18 0.58 18.43 -7.09
N LEU A 19 1.72 17.92 -6.64
CA LEU A 19 1.80 16.53 -6.17
C LEU A 19 1.01 16.33 -4.87
N VAL A 20 0.26 15.23 -4.82
CA VAL A 20 -0.42 14.76 -3.62
C VAL A 20 0.62 14.11 -2.71
N TYR A 21 0.79 14.65 -1.51
CA TYR A 21 1.65 14.05 -0.51
C TYR A 21 1.15 12.64 -0.20
N GLY A 22 2.09 11.69 -0.17
CA GLY A 22 1.73 10.32 0.17
C GLY A 22 1.19 9.49 -1.00
N LYS A 23 1.31 9.93 -2.26
CA LYS A 23 0.92 9.14 -3.45
C LYS A 23 2.14 8.81 -4.32
N SER A 24 2.24 7.57 -4.79
CA SER A 24 3.40 7.11 -5.58
C SER A 24 3.56 7.89 -6.89
N VAL A 25 4.80 8.14 -7.31
CA VAL A 25 5.12 8.76 -8.62
C VAL A 25 5.60 7.75 -9.67
N THR A 26 5.64 6.47 -9.31
CA THR A 26 6.06 5.35 -10.16
C THR A 26 4.87 4.41 -10.38
N ASP A 27 4.95 3.18 -9.88
CA ASP A 27 3.89 2.19 -9.95
C ASP A 27 2.79 2.50 -8.92
N ALA A 28 1.57 2.03 -9.22
CA ALA A 28 0.41 2.24 -8.36
C ALA A 28 0.51 1.40 -7.08
N CYS A 29 0.35 2.06 -5.92
CA CYS A 29 0.37 1.43 -4.61
C CYS A 29 -1.05 1.25 -4.06
N ILE A 30 -1.25 0.29 -3.15
CA ILE A 30 -2.44 0.27 -2.29
C ILE A 30 -2.36 1.39 -1.23
N GLY A 31 -3.52 1.85 -0.76
CA GLY A 31 -3.63 2.85 0.31
C GLY A 31 -3.33 2.31 1.70
N TRP A 32 -3.34 3.19 2.70
CA TRP A 32 -3.01 2.82 4.08
C TRP A 32 -4.01 1.84 4.69
N GLU A 33 -5.30 2.03 4.44
CA GLU A 33 -6.39 1.20 4.96
C GLU A 33 -6.26 -0.26 4.47
N ASP A 34 -5.95 -0.43 3.17
CA ASP A 34 -5.70 -1.74 2.58
C ASP A 34 -4.39 -2.35 3.08
N THR A 35 -3.36 -1.53 3.27
CA THR A 35 -2.07 -1.96 3.82
C THR A 35 -2.24 -2.55 5.22
N GLU A 36 -2.98 -1.85 6.09
CA GLU A 36 -3.29 -2.34 7.44
C GLU A 36 -4.04 -3.68 7.38
N THR A 37 -5.05 -3.78 6.51
CA THR A 37 -5.85 -5.00 6.33
C THR A 37 -4.96 -6.17 5.91
N VAL A 38 -4.18 -6.01 4.84
CA VAL A 38 -3.29 -7.06 4.31
C VAL A 38 -2.25 -7.49 5.35
N LEU A 39 -1.66 -6.55 6.09
CA LEU A 39 -0.68 -6.89 7.13
C LEU A 39 -1.30 -7.68 8.28
N ARG A 40 -2.53 -7.33 8.70
CA ARG A 40 -3.27 -8.06 9.73
C ARG A 40 -3.64 -9.47 9.26
N ASP A 41 -4.06 -9.62 8.02
CA ASP A 41 -4.40 -10.92 7.43
C ASP A 41 -3.18 -11.83 7.32
N LEU A 42 -2.05 -11.30 6.86
CA LEU A 42 -0.79 -12.04 6.81
C LEU A 42 -0.33 -12.45 8.22
N ALA A 43 -0.45 -11.57 9.21
CA ALA A 43 -0.13 -11.89 10.59
C ALA A 43 -1.03 -13.00 11.14
N ALA A 44 -2.34 -12.95 10.85
CA ALA A 44 -3.30 -13.99 11.24
C ALA A 44 -2.97 -15.34 10.59
N ALA A 45 -2.65 -15.35 9.28
CA ALA A 45 -2.26 -16.55 8.56
C ALA A 45 -0.98 -17.19 9.13
N VAL A 46 0.02 -16.37 9.47
CA VAL A 46 1.26 -16.85 10.11
C VAL A 46 0.98 -17.46 11.49
N LYS A 47 0.11 -16.85 12.30
CA LYS A 47 -0.30 -17.40 13.60
C LYS A 47 -1.01 -18.74 13.43
N ALA A 48 -1.98 -18.83 12.52
CA ALA A 48 -2.74 -20.05 12.24
C ALA A 48 -1.84 -21.19 11.75
N ARG A 49 -0.80 -20.88 10.96
CA ARG A 49 0.19 -21.87 10.54
C ARG A 49 1.06 -22.38 11.70
N ARG A 50 1.39 -21.53 12.67
CA ARG A 50 2.24 -21.88 13.83
C ARG A 50 1.50 -22.67 14.91
N SER A 51 0.17 -22.60 14.95
CA SER A 51 -0.66 -23.37 15.88
C SER A 51 -1.03 -24.76 15.37
N ARG A 52 -0.47 -25.17 14.22
CA ARG A 52 -0.53 -26.53 13.69
C ARG A 52 0.79 -27.23 14.00
#